data_AF-A0A2N2MP70-F1
#
_entry.id   AF-A0A2N2MP70-F1
#
_cell.length_a   1.000
_cell.length_b   1.000
_cell.length_c   1.000
_cell.angle_alpha   90.00
_cell.angle_beta   90.00
_cell.angle_gamma   90.00
#
_symmetry.space_group_name_H-M   'P 1'
#
loop_
_entity.id
_entity.type
_entity.pdbx_description
1 polymer ?
#
loop_
_entity_poly.entity_id
_entity_poly.type
_entity_poly.pdbx_seq_one_letter_code
_entity_poly.pdbx_strand_id
1 'polypeptide(L)'
;MITVFINGKATSVHKDTKVMHACTKAGYPIPHLCYHEDLPAFGNCGVCVVEINGKVLRSCTTPCEEGMEITTTGKKLLDLRRGALELILSNHPNNCPECIKNGRCELQDLSQELAIRHMNLVKLERPYKGRDESSPAITLDQSYCVQCGRCVYVCNEIQDVHALENSERGFDTFVGPTFHRPLDETECVKCGQCSSHCPVAAIYEADDSDALWAALDNKDMVLVAQEAPAVRVALGEEFGMRPGTNVKGKM
;
A
#
# COMPACT_ATOMS: atom_id res chain seq x y z
N MET A 1 6.14 31.44 3.58
CA MET A 1 5.90 30.80 2.26
C MET A 1 7.23 30.81 1.53
N ILE A 2 7.58 29.71 0.86
CA ILE A 2 8.78 29.59 0.02
C ILE A 2 8.36 29.31 -1.42
N THR A 3 9.20 29.66 -2.39
CA THR A 3 8.97 29.41 -3.82
C THR A 3 9.89 28.29 -4.32
N VAL A 4 9.29 27.28 -4.95
CA VAL A 4 10.01 26.21 -5.65
C VAL A 4 9.58 26.17 -7.12
N PHE A 5 10.43 25.67 -8.00
CA PHE A 5 10.19 25.58 -9.43
C PHE A 5 10.00 24.12 -9.83
N ILE A 6 8.76 23.70 -10.08
CA ILE A 6 8.44 22.31 -10.44
C ILE A 6 8.22 22.25 -11.95
N ASN A 7 9.10 21.56 -12.68
CA ASN A 7 9.15 21.54 -14.15
C ASN A 7 9.12 22.98 -14.74
N GLY A 8 9.83 23.91 -14.10
CA GLY A 8 9.88 25.33 -14.48
C GLY A 8 8.69 26.18 -13.99
N LYS A 9 7.64 25.59 -13.39
CA LYS A 9 6.50 26.32 -12.83
C LYS A 9 6.77 26.75 -11.39
N ALA A 10 6.78 28.06 -11.14
CA ALA A 10 6.87 28.61 -9.80
C ALA A 10 5.63 28.20 -8.96
N THR A 11 5.89 27.59 -7.81
CA THR A 11 4.87 27.07 -6.90
C THR A 11 5.18 27.52 -5.48
N SER A 12 4.23 28.20 -4.85
CA SER A 12 4.38 28.68 -3.47
C SER A 12 3.86 27.65 -2.47
N VAL A 13 4.69 27.28 -1.50
CA VAL A 13 4.38 26.28 -0.46
C VAL A 13 4.81 26.79 0.92
N HIS A 14 4.32 26.14 1.98
CA HIS A 14 4.83 26.40 3.32
C HIS A 14 6.25 25.86 3.45
N LYS A 15 7.05 26.48 4.31
CA LYS A 15 8.36 25.94 4.68
C LYS A 15 8.18 24.52 5.21
N ASP A 16 9.14 23.64 4.94
CA ASP A 16 9.16 22.23 5.38
C ASP A 16 8.10 21.31 4.74
N THR A 17 7.28 21.82 3.81
CA THR A 17 6.40 20.98 2.95
C THR A 17 7.27 19.96 2.22
N LYS A 18 6.86 18.68 2.21
CA LYS A 18 7.60 17.66 1.45
C LYS A 18 7.49 17.91 -0.05
N VAL A 19 8.57 17.62 -0.77
CA VAL A 19 8.65 17.80 -2.23
C VAL A 19 7.51 17.07 -2.93
N MET A 20 7.15 15.86 -2.50
CA MET A 20 6.01 15.10 -3.03
C MET A 20 4.71 15.90 -2.98
N HIS A 21 4.38 16.54 -1.86
CA HIS A 21 3.17 17.35 -1.72
C HIS A 21 3.22 18.63 -2.55
N ALA A 22 4.39 19.26 -2.64
CA ALA A 22 4.58 20.42 -3.51
C ALA A 22 4.33 20.06 -4.98
N CYS A 23 4.84 18.91 -5.44
CA CYS A 23 4.61 18.39 -6.78
C CYS A 23 3.12 18.09 -7.03
N THR A 24 2.43 17.41 -6.11
CA THR A 24 0.98 17.16 -6.21
C THR A 24 0.20 18.47 -6.29
N LYS A 25 0.50 19.46 -5.44
CA LYS A 25 -0.13 20.79 -5.47
C LYS A 25 0.10 21.51 -6.81
N ALA A 26 1.25 21.32 -7.44
CA ALA A 26 1.57 21.92 -8.73
C ALA A 26 0.87 21.25 -9.93
N GLY A 27 0.24 20.09 -9.72
CA GLY A 27 -0.42 19.26 -10.74
C GLY A 27 0.44 18.10 -11.27
N TYR A 28 1.52 17.75 -10.57
CA TYR A 28 2.45 16.68 -10.95
C TYR A 28 2.55 15.64 -9.83
N PRO A 29 1.54 14.78 -9.64
CA PRO A 29 1.62 13.71 -8.66
C PRO A 29 2.82 12.80 -8.94
N ILE A 30 3.51 12.36 -7.89
CA ILE A 30 4.70 11.52 -8.00
C ILE A 30 4.31 10.07 -7.69
N PRO A 31 4.68 9.09 -8.54
CA PRO A 31 4.44 7.67 -8.26
C PRO A 31 5.06 7.24 -6.94
N HIS A 32 4.35 6.47 -6.13
CA HIS A 32 4.80 6.04 -4.81
C HIS A 32 4.09 4.76 -4.35
N LEU A 33 4.75 3.97 -3.49
CA LEU A 33 4.20 2.70 -2.98
C LEU A 33 4.24 2.56 -1.45
N CYS A 34 5.26 3.06 -0.76
CA CYS A 34 5.33 2.92 0.70
C CYS A 34 4.75 4.12 1.46
N TYR A 35 4.55 5.25 0.77
CA TYR A 35 3.98 6.45 1.36
C TYR A 35 2.46 6.30 1.49
N HIS A 36 1.88 6.72 2.61
CA HIS A 36 0.44 6.76 2.85
C HIS A 36 0.13 8.07 3.58
N GLU A 37 -1.04 8.68 3.36
CA GLU A 37 -1.35 10.00 3.92
C GLU A 37 -1.39 10.00 5.46
N ASP A 38 -1.87 8.90 6.04
CA ASP A 38 -1.94 8.73 7.49
C ASP A 38 -0.60 8.39 8.16
N LEU A 39 0.46 8.13 7.39
CA LEU A 39 1.73 7.61 7.88
C LEU A 39 2.90 8.56 7.56
N PRO A 40 3.94 8.62 8.40
CA PRO A 40 5.14 9.36 8.03
C PRO A 40 5.83 8.72 6.83
N ALA A 41 6.54 9.54 6.06
CA ALA A 41 7.30 9.07 4.92
C ALA A 41 8.54 8.26 5.37
N PHE A 42 8.55 6.96 5.09
CA PHE A 42 9.72 6.09 5.34
C PHE A 42 10.80 6.24 4.27
N GLY A 43 10.36 6.47 3.02
CA GLY A 43 11.25 6.42 1.87
C GLY A 43 11.90 5.05 1.71
N ASN A 44 11.14 3.94 1.80
CA ASN A 44 11.63 2.57 1.61
C ASN A 44 11.63 2.16 0.13
N CYS A 45 10.49 2.29 -0.57
CA CYS A 45 10.27 1.72 -1.91
C CYS A 45 11.12 2.32 -3.05
N GLY A 46 11.63 3.55 -2.92
CA GLY A 46 12.45 4.19 -3.96
C GLY A 46 11.69 4.67 -5.21
N VAL A 47 10.38 4.44 -5.31
CA VAL A 47 9.57 4.83 -6.48
C VAL A 47 9.40 6.35 -6.60
N CYS A 48 9.36 7.07 -5.47
CA CYS A 48 9.09 8.52 -5.46
C CYS A 48 10.26 9.43 -5.84
N VAL A 49 11.25 8.92 -6.58
CA VAL A 49 12.43 9.69 -6.96
C VAL A 49 12.09 10.84 -7.90
N VAL A 50 12.71 11.99 -7.66
CA VAL A 50 12.66 13.20 -8.47
C VAL A 50 14.07 13.79 -8.57
N GLU A 51 14.31 14.64 -9.56
CA GLU A 51 15.57 15.38 -9.65
C GLU A 51 15.40 16.77 -9.03
N ILE A 52 16.30 17.13 -8.13
CA ILE A 52 16.31 18.41 -7.41
C ILE A 52 17.70 19.02 -7.59
N ASN A 53 17.80 20.18 -8.25
CA ASN A 53 19.06 20.87 -8.53
C ASN A 53 20.14 19.91 -9.12
N GLY A 54 19.75 19.04 -10.05
CA GLY A 54 20.61 18.05 -10.70
C GLY A 54 20.88 16.75 -9.91
N LYS A 55 20.40 16.62 -8.68
CA LYS A 55 20.55 15.41 -7.84
C LYS A 55 19.25 14.62 -7.75
N VAL A 56 19.34 13.29 -7.81
CA VAL A 56 18.14 12.44 -7.64
C VAL A 56 17.91 12.17 -6.16
N LEU A 57 16.73 12.55 -5.65
CA LEU A 57 16.34 12.41 -4.25
C LEU A 57 14.92 11.82 -4.13
N ARG A 58 14.57 11.30 -2.95
CA ARG A 58 13.24 10.74 -2.66
C ARG A 58 12.29 11.87 -2.23
N SER A 59 11.28 12.15 -3.05
CA SER A 59 10.39 13.30 -2.83
C SER A 59 9.54 13.21 -1.54
N CYS A 60 9.26 12.00 -1.03
CA CYS A 60 8.43 11.84 0.17
C CYS A 60 9.13 12.28 1.46
N THR A 61 10.46 12.15 1.54
CA THR A 61 11.22 12.49 2.75
C THR A 61 11.89 13.86 2.67
N THR A 62 12.18 14.35 1.47
CA THR A 62 12.86 15.63 1.27
C THR A 62 11.92 16.83 1.51
N PRO A 63 12.24 17.74 2.43
CA PRO A 63 11.53 19.02 2.57
C PRO A 63 11.89 20.00 1.44
N CYS A 64 10.96 20.88 1.09
CA CYS A 64 11.21 21.97 0.15
C CYS A 64 12.07 23.07 0.78
N GLU A 65 13.01 23.60 -0.01
CA GLU A 65 13.81 24.79 0.30
C GLU A 65 13.58 25.86 -0.77
N GLU A 66 13.80 27.13 -0.40
CA GLU A 66 13.62 28.27 -1.31
C GLU A 66 14.50 28.10 -2.57
N GLY A 67 13.89 28.32 -3.74
CA GLY A 67 14.59 28.27 -5.02
C GLY A 67 14.92 26.86 -5.52
N MET A 68 14.42 25.79 -4.90
CA MET A 68 14.60 24.43 -5.43
C MET A 68 14.02 24.31 -6.85
N GLU A 69 14.82 23.78 -7.77
CA GLU A 69 14.40 23.37 -9.11
C GLU A 69 14.16 21.87 -9.12
N ILE A 70 12.91 21.48 -9.33
CA ILE A 70 12.44 20.11 -9.23
C ILE A 70 11.96 19.64 -10.60
N THR A 71 12.55 18.56 -11.11
CA THR A 71 12.14 17.88 -12.33
C THR A 71 11.51 16.54 -11.96
N THR A 72 10.28 16.30 -12.44
CA THR A 72 9.50 15.11 -12.07
C THR A 72 9.42 14.05 -13.18
N THR A 73 9.81 14.41 -14.41
CA THR A 73 9.73 13.58 -15.61
C THR A 73 11.10 13.40 -16.28
N GLY A 74 11.19 12.46 -17.22
CA GLY A 74 12.41 12.20 -17.99
C GLY A 74 12.82 10.74 -17.96
N LYS A 75 13.56 10.30 -19.00
CA LYS A 75 13.95 8.89 -19.19
C LYS A 75 14.74 8.33 -18.00
N LYS A 76 15.70 9.11 -17.49
CA LYS A 76 16.50 8.78 -16.31
C LYS A 76 15.63 8.46 -15.08
N LEU A 77 14.66 9.33 -14.78
CA LEU A 77 13.75 9.11 -13.64
C LEU A 77 12.85 7.90 -13.88
N LEU A 78 12.30 7.75 -15.09
CA LEU A 78 11.49 6.58 -15.44
C LEU A 78 12.25 5.26 -15.24
N ASP A 79 13.50 5.20 -15.68
CA ASP A 79 14.34 3.99 -15.55
C ASP A 79 14.65 3.67 -14.09
N LEU A 80 14.93 4.69 -13.26
CA LEU A 80 15.13 4.51 -11.83
C LEU A 80 13.87 3.99 -11.13
N ARG A 81 12.70 4.54 -11.48
CA ARG A 81 11.42 4.09 -10.93
C ARG A 81 11.09 2.65 -11.34
N ARG A 82 11.32 2.32 -12.62
CA ARG A 82 11.17 0.95 -13.12
C ARG A 82 12.11 -0.02 -12.43
N GLY A 83 13.39 0.32 -12.29
CA GLY A 83 14.35 -0.52 -11.58
C GLY A 83 13.94 -0.77 -10.12
N ALA A 84 13.48 0.26 -9.41
CA ALA A 84 12.98 0.12 -8.05
C ALA A 84 11.75 -0.82 -7.98
N LEU A 85 10.81 -0.68 -8.91
CA LEU A 85 9.61 -1.51 -8.94
C LEU A 85 9.90 -2.94 -9.41
N GLU A 86 10.80 -3.13 -10.38
CA GLU A 86 11.26 -4.44 -10.84
C GLU A 86 11.96 -5.22 -9.73
N LEU A 87 12.70 -4.56 -8.83
CA LEU A 87 13.27 -5.22 -7.64
C LEU A 87 12.21 -5.75 -6.68
N ILE A 88 11.06 -5.07 -6.58
CA ILE A 88 9.93 -5.52 -5.77
C ILE A 88 9.25 -6.69 -6.47
N LEU A 89 8.96 -6.54 -7.77
CA LEU A 89 8.28 -7.53 -8.59
C LEU A 89 9.10 -8.82 -8.77
N SER A 90 10.44 -8.75 -8.78
CA SER A 90 11.32 -9.91 -8.92
C SER A 90 11.15 -10.89 -7.76
N ASN A 91 10.72 -10.40 -6.59
CA ASN A 91 10.54 -11.19 -5.38
C ASN A 91 9.06 -11.30 -4.96
N HIS A 92 8.14 -11.04 -5.90
CA HIS A 92 6.69 -11.09 -5.70
C HIS A 92 6.04 -12.14 -6.63
N PRO A 93 4.95 -12.83 -6.24
CA PRO A 93 4.32 -13.89 -7.02
C PRO A 93 3.85 -13.46 -8.41
N ASN A 94 3.29 -12.25 -8.53
CA ASN A 94 2.77 -11.66 -9.78
C ASN A 94 1.65 -12.46 -10.47
N ASN A 95 0.88 -13.25 -9.72
CA ASN A 95 -0.28 -14.03 -10.17
C ASN A 95 -1.60 -13.25 -9.98
N CYS A 96 -1.68 -12.06 -10.56
CA CYS A 96 -2.81 -11.13 -10.35
C CYS A 96 -4.21 -11.74 -10.58
N PRO A 97 -4.46 -12.62 -11.58
CA PRO A 97 -5.81 -13.16 -11.81
C PRO A 97 -6.38 -13.97 -10.64
N GLU A 98 -5.53 -14.55 -9.80
CA GLU A 98 -5.91 -15.37 -8.64
C GLU A 98 -5.89 -14.58 -7.32
N CYS A 99 -5.50 -13.31 -7.37
CA CYS A 99 -5.21 -12.50 -6.19
C CYS A 99 -6.45 -11.76 -5.68
N ILE A 100 -6.69 -11.79 -4.35
CA ILE A 100 -7.82 -11.12 -3.67
C ILE A 100 -7.81 -9.58 -3.80
N LYS A 101 -6.67 -8.98 -4.17
CA LYS A 101 -6.52 -7.54 -4.45
C LYS A 101 -6.52 -7.21 -5.95
N ASN A 102 -6.86 -8.15 -6.84
CA ASN A 102 -6.90 -7.88 -8.27
C ASN A 102 -7.84 -6.70 -8.59
N GLY A 103 -7.34 -5.70 -9.31
CA GLY A 103 -8.10 -4.49 -9.67
C GLY A 103 -8.12 -3.39 -8.60
N ARG A 104 -7.55 -3.63 -7.42
CA ARG A 104 -7.43 -2.66 -6.30
C ARG A 104 -6.05 -2.66 -5.65
N CYS A 105 -5.02 -3.12 -6.37
CA CYS A 105 -3.67 -3.29 -5.85
C CYS A 105 -2.76 -2.14 -6.32
N GLU A 106 -2.20 -1.37 -5.39
CA GLU A 106 -1.33 -0.24 -5.72
C GLU A 106 -0.07 -0.68 -6.49
N LEU A 107 0.44 -1.89 -6.22
CA LEU A 107 1.58 -2.44 -6.97
C LEU A 107 1.20 -2.75 -8.43
N GLN A 108 -0.02 -3.23 -8.67
CA GLN A 108 -0.56 -3.50 -10.00
C GLN A 108 -0.70 -2.18 -10.77
N ASP A 109 -1.27 -1.17 -10.14
CA ASP A 109 -1.50 0.16 -10.73
C ASP A 109 -0.16 0.83 -11.09
N LEU A 110 0.82 0.82 -10.18
CA LEU A 110 2.15 1.36 -10.46
C LEU A 110 2.86 0.64 -11.61
N SER A 111 2.68 -0.68 -11.72
CA SER A 111 3.26 -1.46 -12.81
C SER A 111 2.63 -1.06 -14.16
N GLN A 112 1.34 -0.74 -14.16
CA GLN A 112 0.65 -0.19 -15.33
C GLN A 112 1.13 1.22 -15.66
N GLU A 113 1.17 2.12 -14.67
CA GLU A 113 1.57 3.52 -14.79
C GLU A 113 3.00 3.66 -15.32
N LEU A 114 3.94 2.88 -14.77
CA LEU A 114 5.35 2.87 -15.22
C LEU A 114 5.56 2.05 -16.50
N ALA A 115 4.50 1.49 -17.08
CA ALA A 115 4.54 0.68 -18.29
C ALA A 115 5.55 -0.48 -18.23
N ILE A 116 5.59 -1.19 -17.09
CA ILE A 116 6.33 -2.45 -16.98
C ILE A 116 5.52 -3.52 -17.72
N ARG A 117 6.11 -4.10 -18.75
CA ARG A 117 5.49 -5.16 -19.59
C ARG A 117 6.30 -6.44 -19.62
N HIS A 118 7.60 -6.30 -19.40
CA HIS A 118 8.56 -7.38 -19.31
C HIS A 118 9.51 -7.06 -18.15
N MET A 119 9.87 -8.06 -17.36
CA MET A 119 10.87 -7.88 -16.31
C MET A 119 12.26 -8.15 -16.87
N ASN A 120 13.21 -7.29 -16.54
CA ASN A 120 14.63 -7.49 -16.89
C ASN A 120 15.37 -8.30 -15.83
N LEU A 121 14.81 -8.39 -14.63
CA LEU A 121 15.37 -9.12 -13.50
C LEU A 121 14.85 -10.56 -13.46
N VAL A 122 15.72 -11.47 -13.02
CA VAL A 122 15.32 -12.84 -12.72
C VAL A 122 14.40 -12.86 -11.51
N LYS A 123 13.39 -13.74 -11.56
CA LYS A 123 12.53 -13.97 -10.40
C LYS A 123 13.35 -14.65 -9.31
N LEU A 124 13.30 -14.10 -8.11
CA LEU A 124 13.92 -14.67 -6.93
C LEU A 124 12.85 -15.33 -6.07
N GLU A 125 13.22 -16.42 -5.44
CA GLU A 125 12.35 -17.06 -4.47
C GLU A 125 12.65 -16.53 -3.07
N ARG A 126 11.61 -16.00 -2.40
CA ARG A 126 11.69 -15.67 -0.99
C ARG A 126 11.98 -16.92 -0.16
N PRO A 127 12.81 -16.80 0.88
CA PRO A 127 13.01 -17.88 1.85
C PRO A 127 11.77 -18.03 2.73
N TYR A 128 11.15 -16.91 3.12
CA TYR A 128 9.92 -16.91 3.89
C TYR A 128 8.70 -16.77 2.98
N LYS A 129 7.90 -17.83 2.94
CA LYS A 129 6.63 -17.94 2.24
C LYS A 129 5.68 -18.66 3.19
N GLY A 130 4.61 -18.00 3.56
CA GLY A 130 3.65 -18.53 4.52
C GLY A 130 2.32 -17.82 4.34
N ARG A 131 1.26 -18.55 4.64
CA ARG A 131 -0.05 -17.98 4.81
C ARG A 131 -0.53 -18.34 6.19
N ASP A 132 -0.75 -17.32 6.99
CA ASP A 132 -1.31 -17.44 8.32
C ASP A 132 -2.81 -17.09 8.26
N GLU A 133 -3.63 -18.13 8.42
CA GLU A 133 -5.10 -18.08 8.47
C GLU A 133 -5.59 -18.41 9.89
N SER A 134 -4.73 -18.32 10.91
CA SER A 134 -5.10 -18.63 12.30
C SER A 134 -6.14 -17.67 12.87
N SER A 135 -6.09 -16.40 12.48
CA SER A 135 -7.03 -15.38 12.93
C SER A 135 -8.33 -15.45 12.15
N PRO A 136 -9.50 -15.40 12.81
CA PRO A 136 -10.80 -15.42 12.13
C PRO A 136 -11.12 -14.14 11.36
N ALA A 137 -10.32 -13.08 11.52
CA ALA A 137 -10.62 -11.76 10.95
C ALA A 137 -9.66 -11.33 9.85
N ILE A 138 -8.40 -11.78 9.89
CA ILE A 138 -7.32 -11.28 9.02
C ILE A 138 -6.44 -12.45 8.60
N THR A 139 -6.16 -12.52 7.31
CA THR A 139 -5.15 -13.41 6.73
C THR A 139 -3.86 -12.63 6.47
N LEU A 140 -2.72 -13.21 6.85
CA LEU A 140 -1.38 -12.70 6.56
C LEU A 140 -0.66 -13.66 5.61
N ASP A 141 -0.50 -13.26 4.34
CA ASP A 141 0.24 -14.01 3.33
C ASP A 141 1.56 -13.29 3.01
N GLN A 142 2.67 -13.78 3.58
CA GLN A 142 3.96 -13.11 3.43
C GLN A 142 4.52 -13.21 1.99
N SER A 143 3.96 -14.10 1.17
CA SER A 143 4.37 -14.26 -0.24
C SER A 143 4.13 -12.97 -1.02
N TYR A 144 3.09 -12.22 -0.69
CA TYR A 144 2.75 -10.96 -1.38
C TYR A 144 3.39 -9.73 -0.73
N CYS A 145 4.12 -9.88 0.38
CA CYS A 145 4.67 -8.74 1.11
C CYS A 145 5.75 -8.00 0.30
N VAL A 146 5.58 -6.67 0.17
CA VAL A 146 6.56 -5.78 -0.48
C VAL A 146 7.44 -5.02 0.52
N GLN A 147 7.41 -5.40 1.81
CA GLN A 147 8.22 -4.82 2.88
C GLN A 147 8.13 -3.27 2.95
N CYS A 148 6.92 -2.73 2.71
CA CYS A 148 6.72 -1.28 2.71
C CYS A 148 6.79 -0.66 4.12
N GLY A 149 6.47 -1.44 5.16
CA GLY A 149 6.45 -1.03 6.56
C GLY A 149 5.15 -0.37 7.02
N ARG A 150 4.17 -0.14 6.13
CA ARG A 150 2.91 0.53 6.48
C ARG A 150 2.13 -0.18 7.59
N CYS A 151 1.97 -1.50 7.46
CA CYS A 151 1.25 -2.34 8.42
C CYS A 151 1.92 -2.39 9.80
N VAL A 152 3.25 -2.45 9.84
CA VAL A 152 4.03 -2.43 11.09
C VAL A 152 3.85 -1.08 11.79
N TYR A 153 3.99 0.03 11.05
CA TYR A 153 3.86 1.35 11.64
C TYR A 153 2.45 1.60 12.19
N VAL A 154 1.39 1.30 11.44
CA VAL A 154 0.03 1.50 11.94
C VAL A 154 -0.27 0.61 13.15
N CYS A 155 0.22 -0.62 13.18
CA CYS A 155 0.01 -1.53 14.31
C CYS A 155 0.70 -1.04 15.59
N ASN A 156 1.93 -0.53 15.46
CA ASN A 156 2.80 -0.26 16.61
C ASN A 156 2.68 1.20 17.07
N GLU A 157 2.64 2.15 16.15
CA GLU A 157 2.73 3.58 16.47
C GLU A 157 1.35 4.25 16.54
N ILE A 158 0.35 3.72 15.82
CA ILE A 158 -1.00 4.31 15.78
C ILE A 158 -1.95 3.53 16.68
N GLN A 159 -1.96 2.20 16.57
CA GLN A 159 -2.84 1.35 17.38
C GLN A 159 -2.22 0.97 18.73
N ASP A 160 -0.90 1.10 18.91
CA ASP A 160 -0.16 0.71 20.12
C ASP A 160 -0.36 -0.77 20.52
N VAL A 161 -0.54 -1.64 19.51
CA VAL A 161 -0.80 -3.08 19.70
C VAL A 161 0.49 -3.90 19.68
N HIS A 162 1.47 -3.48 18.87
CA HIS A 162 2.79 -4.14 18.75
C HIS A 162 2.75 -5.61 18.34
N ALA A 163 1.74 -6.03 17.57
CA ALA A 163 1.59 -7.42 17.10
C ALA A 163 2.38 -7.75 15.83
N LEU A 164 2.92 -6.74 15.13
CA LEU A 164 3.66 -6.92 13.88
C LEU A 164 5.05 -6.30 13.97
N GLU A 165 6.05 -6.97 13.42
CA GLU A 165 7.41 -6.47 13.30
C GLU A 165 8.03 -6.83 11.95
N ASN A 166 9.19 -6.23 11.65
CA ASN A 166 10.08 -6.73 10.61
C ASN A 166 11.08 -7.67 11.28
N SER A 167 10.88 -8.98 11.11
CA SER A 167 11.77 -10.00 11.63
C SER A 167 12.86 -10.33 10.60
N GLU A 168 13.98 -10.89 11.08
CA GLU A 168 15.16 -11.23 10.28
C GLU A 168 15.84 -10.04 9.59
N ARG A 169 16.78 -10.30 8.67
CA ARG A 169 17.62 -9.27 8.04
C ARG A 169 17.85 -9.53 6.56
N GLY A 170 18.10 -8.45 5.82
CA GLY A 170 18.46 -8.53 4.42
C GLY A 170 17.37 -9.19 3.57
N PHE A 171 17.77 -10.15 2.74
CA PHE A 171 16.84 -10.87 1.86
C PHE A 171 15.84 -11.75 2.63
N ASP A 172 16.18 -12.16 3.86
CA ASP A 172 15.35 -13.03 4.70
C ASP A 172 14.28 -12.25 5.49
N THR A 173 14.31 -10.91 5.44
CA THR A 173 13.38 -10.06 6.19
C THR A 173 11.92 -10.37 5.83
N PHE A 174 11.04 -10.51 6.82
CA PHE A 174 9.60 -10.63 6.59
C PHE A 174 8.81 -9.84 7.62
N VAL A 175 7.53 -9.59 7.31
CA VAL A 175 6.59 -8.94 8.22
C VAL A 175 5.71 -10.00 8.85
N GLY A 176 5.64 -10.03 10.18
CA GLY A 176 4.78 -10.93 10.92
C GLY A 176 4.93 -10.75 12.42
N PRO A 177 4.25 -11.59 13.21
CA PRO A 177 4.41 -11.60 14.66
C PRO A 177 5.77 -12.13 15.09
N THR A 178 6.26 -11.68 16.24
CA THR A 178 7.53 -12.12 16.81
C THR A 178 7.57 -13.64 16.99
N PHE A 179 8.75 -14.23 16.77
CA PHE A 179 8.99 -15.68 16.85
C PHE A 179 8.14 -16.55 15.90
N HIS A 180 7.63 -15.98 14.80
CA HIS A 180 6.79 -16.70 13.84
C HIS A 180 5.54 -17.35 14.46
N ARG A 181 5.02 -16.75 15.53
CA ARG A 181 3.78 -17.22 16.16
C ARG A 181 2.60 -16.98 15.21
N PRO A 182 1.58 -17.86 15.24
CA PRO A 182 0.32 -17.57 14.57
C PRO A 182 -0.26 -16.25 15.08
N LEU A 183 -0.85 -15.46 14.19
CA LEU A 183 -1.40 -14.14 14.50
C LEU A 183 -2.50 -14.20 15.56
N ASP A 184 -3.27 -15.29 15.63
CA ASP A 184 -4.31 -15.47 16.66
C ASP A 184 -3.75 -15.68 18.07
N GLU A 185 -2.51 -16.17 18.16
CA GLU A 185 -1.84 -16.41 19.44
C GLU A 185 -1.10 -15.17 19.95
N THR A 186 -1.15 -14.03 19.27
CA THR A 186 -0.38 -12.83 19.61
C THR A 186 -1.25 -11.75 20.24
N GLU A 187 -0.65 -10.58 20.45
CA GLU A 187 -1.29 -9.37 20.99
C GLU A 187 -2.28 -8.75 19.98
N CYS A 188 -2.44 -9.34 18.79
CA CYS A 188 -3.34 -8.87 17.75
C CYS A 188 -4.79 -8.77 18.24
N VAL A 189 -5.32 -7.55 18.22
CA VAL A 189 -6.72 -7.26 18.57
C VAL A 189 -7.68 -7.33 17.38
N LYS A 190 -7.21 -7.81 16.21
CA LYS A 190 -8.03 -8.06 15.01
C LYS A 190 -8.76 -6.82 14.48
N CYS A 191 -8.16 -5.62 14.63
CA CYS A 191 -8.79 -4.35 14.24
C CYS A 191 -8.76 -4.04 12.74
N GLY A 192 -8.02 -4.81 11.93
CA GLY A 192 -7.96 -4.63 10.47
C GLY A 192 -7.13 -3.44 9.99
N GLN A 193 -6.58 -2.61 10.86
CA GLN A 193 -5.84 -1.40 10.43
C GLN A 193 -4.63 -1.73 9.55
N CYS A 194 -3.96 -2.85 9.83
CA CYS A 194 -2.86 -3.35 8.99
C CYS A 194 -3.33 -3.82 7.60
N SER A 195 -4.53 -4.38 7.45
CA SER A 195 -5.08 -4.78 6.14
C SER A 195 -5.49 -3.56 5.33
N SER A 196 -6.13 -2.57 5.96
CA SER A 196 -6.55 -1.32 5.31
C SER A 196 -5.37 -0.52 4.74
N HIS A 197 -4.21 -0.55 5.40
CA HIS A 197 -3.00 0.16 4.94
C HIS A 197 -2.09 -0.67 4.02
N CYS A 198 -2.41 -1.96 3.80
CA CYS A 198 -1.58 -2.83 2.97
C CYS A 198 -1.79 -2.53 1.47
N PRO A 199 -0.75 -2.16 0.71
CA PRO A 199 -0.89 -1.81 -0.72
C PRO A 199 -1.13 -3.03 -1.63
N VAL A 200 -0.97 -4.24 -1.10
CA VAL A 200 -0.91 -5.53 -1.82
C VAL A 200 -1.68 -6.60 -1.03
N ALA A 201 -1.79 -7.82 -1.56
CA ALA A 201 -2.48 -8.93 -0.90
C ALA A 201 -1.67 -9.63 0.21
N ALA A 202 -0.84 -8.88 0.93
CA ALA A 202 -0.05 -9.46 2.02
C ALA A 202 -0.83 -9.54 3.33
N ILE A 203 -1.72 -8.58 3.58
CA ILE A 203 -2.62 -8.58 4.73
C ILE A 203 -3.99 -8.16 4.23
N TYR A 204 -4.99 -9.00 4.44
CA TYR A 204 -6.36 -8.78 4.00
C TYR A 204 -7.34 -9.43 4.98
N GLU A 205 -8.57 -8.92 5.00
CA GLU A 205 -9.70 -9.50 5.73
C GLU A 205 -9.96 -10.96 5.33
N ALA A 206 -10.32 -11.81 6.29
CA ALA A 206 -10.70 -13.19 6.00
C ALA A 206 -11.91 -13.22 5.04
N ASP A 207 -11.86 -14.11 4.05
CA ASP A 207 -12.86 -14.19 2.99
C ASP A 207 -13.81 -15.38 3.24
N ASP A 208 -15.03 -15.07 3.69
CA ASP A 208 -16.09 -16.04 3.94
C ASP A 208 -17.02 -16.25 2.72
N SER A 209 -16.64 -15.77 1.52
CA SER A 209 -17.52 -15.81 0.34
C SER A 209 -18.02 -17.22 0.00
N ASP A 210 -17.15 -18.22 0.00
CA ASP A 210 -17.54 -19.60 -0.30
C ASP A 210 -18.47 -20.19 0.76
N ALA A 211 -18.23 -19.86 2.04
CA ALA A 211 -19.10 -20.27 3.14
C ALA A 211 -20.49 -19.62 3.01
N LEU A 212 -20.55 -18.35 2.60
CA LEU A 212 -21.80 -17.65 2.32
C LEU A 212 -22.56 -18.29 1.15
N TRP A 213 -21.90 -18.65 0.06
CA TRP A 213 -22.55 -19.32 -1.08
C TRP A 213 -23.10 -20.70 -0.69
N ALA A 214 -22.31 -21.49 0.05
CA ALA A 214 -22.78 -22.76 0.58
C ALA A 214 -24.00 -22.59 1.51
N ALA A 215 -24.03 -21.52 2.31
CA ALA A 215 -25.16 -21.19 3.16
C ALA A 215 -26.41 -20.78 2.34
N LEU A 216 -26.23 -20.02 1.26
CA LEU A 216 -27.30 -19.59 0.36
C LEU A 216 -28.01 -20.76 -0.33
N ASP A 217 -27.27 -21.81 -0.65
CA ASP A 217 -27.81 -23.03 -1.28
C ASP A 217 -28.56 -23.96 -0.32
N ASN A 218 -28.44 -23.74 1.00
CA ASN A 218 -29.06 -24.58 2.01
C ASN A 218 -30.53 -24.21 2.25
N LYS A 219 -31.43 -25.07 1.76
CA LYS A 219 -32.89 -24.89 1.87
C LYS A 219 -33.46 -24.99 3.28
N ASP A 220 -32.70 -25.54 4.24
CA ASP A 220 -33.12 -25.70 5.62
C ASP A 220 -32.77 -24.49 6.49
N MET A 221 -32.07 -23.49 5.94
CA MET A 221 -31.68 -22.27 6.66
C MET A 221 -32.59 -21.09 6.33
N VAL A 222 -32.87 -20.28 7.36
CA VAL A 222 -33.46 -18.94 7.19
C VAL A 222 -32.32 -17.94 7.16
N LEU A 223 -32.16 -17.27 6.01
CA LEU A 223 -31.07 -16.32 5.79
C LEU A 223 -31.50 -14.92 6.21
N VAL A 224 -30.68 -14.28 7.03
CA VAL A 224 -30.91 -12.93 7.53
C VAL A 224 -29.67 -12.09 7.21
N ALA A 225 -29.88 -10.94 6.58
CA ALA A 225 -28.83 -9.96 6.33
C ALA A 225 -29.09 -8.70 7.17
N GLN A 226 -28.04 -8.18 7.80
CA GLN A 226 -28.08 -6.93 8.54
C GLN A 226 -26.76 -6.19 8.31
N GLU A 227 -26.84 -4.90 8.03
CA GLU A 227 -25.66 -4.06 7.83
C GLU A 227 -25.19 -3.38 9.13
N ALA A 228 -23.87 -3.19 9.26
CA ALA A 228 -23.32 -2.31 10.27
C ALA A 228 -23.56 -0.83 9.89
N PRO A 229 -23.70 0.10 10.86
CA PRO A 229 -24.02 1.50 10.58
C PRO A 229 -23.06 2.23 9.64
N ALA A 230 -21.78 1.84 9.64
CA ALA A 230 -20.74 2.46 8.81
C ALA A 230 -20.80 2.03 7.33
N VAL A 231 -21.32 0.83 7.03
CA VAL A 231 -21.35 0.27 5.67
C VAL A 231 -22.10 1.20 4.72
N ARG A 232 -23.24 1.74 5.17
CA ARG A 232 -24.09 2.62 4.36
C ARG A 232 -23.46 3.96 3.95
N VAL A 233 -22.32 4.36 4.54
CA VAL A 233 -21.63 5.62 4.18
C VAL A 233 -20.29 5.39 3.49
N ALA A 234 -19.73 4.18 3.58
CA ALA A 234 -18.46 3.81 2.97
C ALA A 234 -18.64 3.04 1.64
N LEU A 235 -19.63 2.14 1.56
CA LEU A 235 -19.79 1.23 0.43
C LEU A 235 -19.92 1.95 -0.93
N GLY A 236 -20.48 3.16 -0.95
CA GLY A 236 -20.62 3.94 -2.19
C GLY A 236 -19.30 4.28 -2.87
N GLU A 237 -18.19 4.35 -2.13
CA GLU A 237 -16.86 4.69 -2.66
C GLU A 237 -16.37 3.64 -3.66
N GLU A 238 -16.64 2.36 -3.39
CA GLU A 238 -16.35 1.23 -4.29
C GLU A 238 -17.11 1.31 -5.62
N PHE A 239 -18.19 2.10 -5.67
CA PHE A 239 -18.98 2.36 -6.88
C PHE A 239 -18.69 3.74 -7.49
N GLY A 240 -17.57 4.38 -7.10
CA GLY A 240 -17.15 5.69 -7.61
C GLY A 240 -17.99 6.87 -7.09
N MET A 241 -18.78 6.66 -6.03
CA MET A 241 -19.48 7.76 -5.36
C MET A 241 -18.51 8.55 -4.48
N ARG A 242 -18.88 9.79 -4.15
CA ARG A 242 -18.06 10.63 -3.26
C ARG A 242 -17.99 10.04 -1.84
N PRO A 243 -16.85 10.11 -1.14
CA PRO A 243 -16.76 9.67 0.25
C PRO A 243 -17.84 10.28 1.15
N GLY A 244 -18.42 9.45 2.01
CA GLY A 244 -19.54 9.81 2.90
C GLY A 244 -20.92 9.84 2.25
N THR A 245 -21.07 9.39 1.01
CA THR A 245 -22.39 9.29 0.37
C THR A 245 -23.24 8.19 1.02
N ASN A 246 -24.42 8.55 1.52
CA ASN A 246 -25.33 7.58 2.14
C ASN A 246 -26.05 6.71 1.09
N VAL A 247 -25.82 5.40 1.12
CA VAL A 247 -26.37 4.41 0.19
C VAL A 247 -27.41 3.47 0.81
N LYS A 248 -27.96 3.78 1.99
CA LYS A 248 -28.89 2.88 2.74
C LYS A 248 -30.00 2.23 1.89
N GLY A 249 -30.56 2.94 0.91
CA GLY A 249 -31.65 2.43 0.06
C GLY A 249 -31.21 1.69 -1.22
N LYS A 250 -29.90 1.41 -1.36
CA LYS A 250 -29.31 0.81 -2.57
C LYS A 250 -28.45 -0.44 -2.28
N MET A 251 -28.30 -0.80 -1.01
CA MET A 251 -27.51 -1.96 -0.56
C MET A 251 -28.30 -3.25 -0.74
#